data_AF-A0A0U1QPM0-F1
#
_entry.id   AF-A0A0U1QPM0-F1
#
_cell.length_a   1.000
_cell.length_b   1.000
_cell.length_c   1.000
_cell.angle_alpha   90.00
_cell.angle_beta   90.00
_cell.angle_gamma   90.00
#
_symmetry.space_group_name_H-M   'P 1'
#
loop_
_entity.id
_entity.type
_entity.pdbx_description
1 polymer ?
#
loop_
_entity_poly.entity_id
_entity_poly.type
_entity_poly.pdbx_seq_one_letter_code
_entity_poly.pdbx_strand_id
1 'polypeptide(L)'
;MKNLTYEVNKSQIYLKEQDDAGDCAFMIQAKTNDALNRLRQMKIFFESDKVSTDILFYPQKDKVYQVIVRKEVYTAFIVHLFQLQLLKTVQWNGIA
;
A
#
# COMPACT_ATOMS: atom_id res chain seq x y z
N MET A 1 6.59 14.17 5.00
CA MET A 1 6.53 13.71 6.42
C MET A 1 5.38 12.73 6.54
N LYS A 2 5.58 11.62 7.27
CA LYS A 2 4.50 10.65 7.55
C LYS A 2 3.58 11.21 8.64
N ASN A 3 2.57 11.95 8.22
CA ASN A 3 1.56 12.48 9.14
C ASN A 3 0.41 11.49 9.34
N LEU A 4 0.63 10.20 9.09
CA LEU A 4 -0.37 9.15 9.20
C LEU A 4 0.16 8.00 10.06
N THR A 5 -0.73 7.45 10.88
CA THR A 5 -0.59 6.12 11.48
C THR A 5 -1.72 5.22 11.01
N TYR A 6 -1.45 3.93 10.87
CA TYR A 6 -2.44 2.97 10.42
C TYR A 6 -2.28 1.61 11.12
N GLU A 7 -3.37 0.85 11.24
CA GLU A 7 -3.34 -0.54 11.70
C GLU A 7 -3.59 -1.50 10.53
N VAL A 8 -2.69 -2.45 10.34
CA VAL A 8 -2.83 -3.49 9.31
C VAL A 8 -3.95 -4.47 9.66
N ASN A 9 -4.79 -4.81 8.69
CA ASN A 9 -5.72 -5.94 8.85
C ASN A 9 -4.96 -7.27 8.76
N LYS A 10 -4.43 -7.72 9.91
CA LYS A 10 -3.60 -8.94 10.02
C LYS A 10 -4.29 -10.23 9.58
N SER A 11 -5.63 -10.24 9.42
CA SER A 11 -6.36 -11.38 8.85
C SER A 11 -6.24 -11.47 7.32
N GLN A 12 -5.98 -10.34 6.65
CA GLN A 12 -5.95 -10.24 5.19
C GLN A 12 -4.52 -10.19 4.66
N ILE A 13 -3.64 -9.40 5.28
CA ILE A 13 -2.28 -9.17 4.79
C ILE A 13 -1.23 -9.17 5.91
N TYR A 14 0.01 -9.43 5.54
CA TYR A 14 1.19 -8.94 6.23
C TYR A 14 1.75 -7.75 5.44
N LEU A 15 2.16 -6.69 6.13
CA LEU A 15 2.71 -5.49 5.52
C LEU A 15 3.93 -5.06 6.31
N LYS A 16 5.05 -4.89 5.61
CA LYS A 16 6.28 -4.29 6.14
C LYS A 16 6.60 -3.05 5.32
N GLU A 17 6.83 -1.96 6.02
CA GLU A 17 7.21 -0.67 5.45
C GLU A 17 8.71 -0.42 5.70
N GLN A 18 9.40 0.11 4.71
CA GLN A 18 10.80 0.49 4.78
C GLN A 18 10.99 1.86 4.11
N ASP A 19 11.44 2.84 4.89
CA ASP A 19 11.81 4.14 4.36
C ASP A 19 13.19 4.08 3.72
N ASP A 20 13.27 4.53 2.47
CA ASP A 20 14.53 4.83 1.80
C ASP A 20 14.61 6.33 1.48
N ALA A 21 15.82 6.87 1.30
CA ALA A 21 16.09 8.31 1.33
C ALA A 21 15.26 9.15 0.31
N GLY A 22 14.65 8.51 -0.71
CA GLY A 22 13.73 9.14 -1.67
C GLY A 22 12.30 8.61 -1.63
N ASP A 23 12.13 7.28 -1.52
CA ASP A 23 10.87 6.57 -1.70
C ASP A 23 10.54 5.68 -0.49
N CYS A 24 9.27 5.27 -0.38
CA CYS A 24 8.82 4.30 0.62
C CYS A 24 8.61 2.94 -0.05
N ALA A 25 9.36 1.93 0.41
CA ALA A 25 9.19 0.56 -0.04
C ALA A 25 8.24 -0.21 0.89
N PHE A 26 7.34 -0.97 0.29
CA PHE A 26 6.42 -1.85 0.99
C PHE A 26 6.61 -3.29 0.52
N MET A 27 6.60 -4.22 1.47
CA MET A 27 6.46 -5.64 1.19
C MET A 27 5.12 -6.10 1.75
N ILE A 28 4.21 -6.47 0.85
CA ILE A 28 2.83 -6.84 1.18
C ILE A 28 2.60 -8.29 0.77
N GLN A 29 2.25 -9.14 1.72
CA GLN A 29 1.90 -10.53 1.48
C GLN A 29 0.40 -10.76 1.74
N ALA A 30 -0.33 -11.22 0.73
CA ALA A 30 -1.73 -11.61 0.90
C ALA A 30 -1.86 -12.98 1.58
N LYS A 31 -2.67 -13.03 2.65
CA LYS A 31 -2.98 -14.27 3.38
C LYS A 31 -4.17 -15.02 2.77
N THR A 32 -5.06 -14.30 2.09
CA THR A 32 -6.27 -14.85 1.46
C THR A 32 -6.26 -14.57 -0.04
N ASN A 33 -6.99 -15.38 -0.83
CA ASN A 33 -7.18 -15.12 -2.26
C ASN A 33 -7.96 -13.83 -2.51
N ASP A 34 -8.87 -13.51 -1.60
CA ASP A 34 -9.65 -12.28 -1.66
C ASP A 34 -8.75 -11.04 -1.46
N ALA A 35 -7.86 -11.04 -0.45
CA ALA A 35 -6.87 -10.00 -0.28
C ALA A 35 -5.93 -9.85 -1.50
N LEU A 36 -5.54 -10.97 -2.12
CA LEU A 36 -4.76 -10.95 -3.35
C LEU A 36 -5.52 -10.27 -4.50
N ASN A 37 -6.81 -10.56 -4.65
CA ASN A 37 -7.65 -9.92 -5.67
C ASN A 37 -7.78 -8.42 -5.42
N ARG A 38 -7.92 -7.98 -4.17
CA ARG A 38 -7.93 -6.55 -3.82
C ARG A 38 -6.60 -5.86 -4.14
N LEU A 39 -5.46 -6.50 -3.85
CA LEU A 39 -4.15 -5.96 -4.25
C LEU A 39 -3.99 -5.85 -5.77
N ARG A 40 -4.56 -6.79 -6.54
CA ARG A 40 -4.59 -6.69 -8.01
C ARG A 40 -5.46 -5.54 -8.49
N GLN A 41 -6.61 -5.30 -7.86
CA GLN A 41 -7.47 -4.14 -8.16
C GLN A 41 -6.73 -2.82 -7.92
N MET A 42 -6.02 -2.72 -6.80
CA MET A 42 -5.18 -1.57 -6.48
C MET A 42 -4.08 -1.33 -7.52
N LYS A 43 -3.38 -2.38 -7.95
CA LYS A 43 -2.38 -2.28 -9.02
C LYS A 43 -3.00 -1.71 -10.31
N ILE A 44 -4.14 -2.27 -10.74
CA ILE A 44 -4.85 -1.81 -11.94
C ILE A 44 -5.25 -0.34 -11.80
N PHE A 45 -5.77 0.07 -10.64
CA PHE A 45 -6.16 1.46 -10.37
C PHE A 45 -5.00 2.42 -10.62
N PHE A 46 -3.84 2.19 -9.99
CA PHE A 46 -2.68 3.08 -10.11
C PHE A 46 -1.97 3.00 -11.47
N GLU A 47 -2.05 1.88 -12.19
CA GLU A 47 -1.48 1.77 -13.55
C GLU A 47 -2.39 2.37 -14.63
N SER A 48 -3.70 2.45 -14.37
CA SER A 48 -4.68 3.00 -15.33
C SER A 48 -4.68 4.53 -15.39
N ASP A 49 -4.20 5.19 -14.33
CA ASP A 49 -4.00 6.63 -14.30
C ASP A 49 -2.69 6.95 -15.04
N LYS A 50 -2.76 7.77 -16.10
CA LYS A 50 -1.74 7.91 -17.19
C LYS A 50 -0.37 8.49 -16.77
N VAL A 51 -0.03 8.48 -15.48
CA VAL A 51 1.23 8.98 -14.89
C VAL A 51 1.84 7.89 -13.99
N SER A 52 2.06 6.70 -14.53
CA SER A 52 2.40 5.46 -13.79
C SER A 52 3.90 5.35 -13.36
N THR A 53 4.55 6.42 -12.91
CA THR A 53 5.91 6.32 -12.31
C THR A 53 5.96 6.53 -10.81
N ASP A 54 4.84 6.92 -10.19
CA ASP A 54 4.84 7.31 -8.78
C ASP A 54 4.59 6.13 -7.83
N ILE A 55 4.00 5.04 -8.35
CA ILE A 55 3.82 3.78 -7.62
C ILE A 55 4.16 2.60 -8.54
N LEU A 56 5.15 1.81 -8.15
CA LEU A 56 5.63 0.66 -8.92
C LEU A 56 5.29 -0.65 -8.19
N PHE A 57 4.56 -1.54 -8.84
CA PHE A 57 4.18 -2.85 -8.30
C PHE A 57 5.02 -3.98 -8.92
N TYR A 58 5.80 -4.67 -8.08
CA TYR A 58 6.58 -5.84 -8.46
C TYR A 58 5.97 -7.09 -7.82
N PRO A 59 5.25 -7.93 -8.58
CA PRO A 59 4.78 -9.21 -8.07
C PRO A 59 5.98 -10.14 -7.82
N GLN A 60 5.98 -10.79 -6.67
CA GLN A 60 6.92 -11.85 -6.30
C GLN A 60 6.18 -13.19 -6.15
N LYS A 61 6.91 -14.24 -5.78
CA LYS A 61 6.32 -15.55 -5.45
C LYS A 61 5.44 -15.44 -4.20
N ASP A 62 4.62 -16.47 -3.94
CA ASP A 62 3.85 -16.63 -2.69
C ASP A 62 2.92 -15.46 -2.33
N LYS A 63 2.28 -14.86 -3.34
CA LYS A 63 1.31 -13.76 -3.19
C LYS A 63 1.91 -12.51 -2.54
N VAL A 64 3.20 -12.29 -2.75
CA VAL A 64 3.93 -11.12 -2.27
C VAL A 64 3.96 -10.06 -3.39
N TYR A 65 3.75 -8.81 -3.00
CA TYR A 65 4.05 -7.63 -3.80
C TYR A 65 5.12 -6.81 -3.09
N GLN A 66 6.17 -6.47 -3.83
CA GLN A 66 7.02 -5.34 -3.47
C GLN A 66 6.46 -4.10 -4.17
N VAL A 67 6.22 -3.04 -3.41
CA VAL A 67 5.69 -1.79 -3.94
C VAL A 67 6.63 -0.65 -3.59
N ILE A 68 7.04 0.13 -4.58
CA ILE A 68 7.83 1.35 -4.39
C ILE A 68 6.89 2.53 -4.58
N VAL A 69 6.78 3.38 -3.56
CA VAL A 69 5.82 4.49 -3.49
C VAL A 69 6.59 5.78 -3.30
N ARG A 70 6.47 6.72 -4.24
CA ARG A 70 7.03 8.07 -4.08
C ARG A 70 6.34 8.82 -2.94
N LYS A 71 7.07 9.73 -2.28
CA LYS A 71 6.59 10.45 -1.09
C LYS A 71 5.32 11.26 -1.36
N GLU A 72 5.18 11.82 -2.55
CA GLU A 72 4.07 12.68 -2.96
C GLU A 72 2.73 11.94 -3.00
N VAL A 73 2.76 10.63 -3.26
CA VAL A 73 1.56 9.77 -3.38
C VAL A 73 1.40 8.79 -2.22
N TYR A 74 2.27 8.87 -1.20
CA TYR A 74 2.23 8.01 -0.01
C TYR A 74 0.84 7.97 0.65
N THR A 75 0.25 9.14 0.86
CA THR A 75 -1.08 9.27 1.48
C THR A 75 -2.14 8.56 0.64
N ALA A 76 -2.14 8.79 -0.67
CA ALA A 76 -3.11 8.17 -1.58
C ALA A 76 -2.99 6.64 -1.55
N PHE A 77 -1.76 6.13 -1.53
CA PHE A 77 -1.47 4.70 -1.40
C PHE A 77 -2.04 4.09 -0.11
N ILE A 78 -1.76 4.71 1.05
CA ILE A 78 -2.24 4.22 2.36
C ILE A 78 -3.77 4.28 2.44
N VAL A 79 -4.40 5.36 1.98
CA VAL A 79 -5.86 5.50 1.98
C VAL A 79 -6.51 4.46 1.07
N HIS A 80 -5.90 4.14 -0.08
CA HIS A 80 -6.46 3.13 -0.98
C HIS A 80 -6.38 1.71 -0.38
N LEU A 81 -5.29 1.37 0.33
CA LEU A 81 -5.22 0.13 1.11
C LEU A 81 -6.36 0.04 2.16
N PHE A 82 -6.70 1.18 2.78
CA PHE A 82 -7.81 1.25 3.72
C PHE A 82 -9.18 1.13 3.05
N GLN A 83 -9.40 1.77 1.90
CA GLN A 83 -10.63 1.62 1.09
C GLN A 83 -10.89 0.14 0.74
N LEU A 84 -9.82 -0.61 0.47
CA LEU A 84 -9.87 -2.05 0.21
C LEU A 84 -9.94 -2.92 1.48
N GLN A 85 -10.06 -2.32 2.66
CA GLN A 85 -10.09 -2.96 3.99
C GLN A 85 -8.88 -3.84 4.29
N LEU A 86 -7.75 -3.58 3.63
CA LEU A 86 -6.46 -4.20 3.90
C LEU A 86 -5.79 -3.57 5.13
N LEU A 87 -6.18 -2.34 5.46
CA LEU A 87 -5.95 -1.67 6.73
C LEU A 87 -7.26 -1.59 7.51
N LYS A 88 -7.20 -1.61 8.85
CA LYS A 88 -8.35 -1.46 9.74
C LYS A 88 -8.61 -0.01 10.13
N THR A 89 -7.55 0.76 10.30
CA THR A 89 -7.60 2.16 10.70
C THR A 89 -6.54 2.94 9.95
N VAL A 90 -6.84 4.21 9.67
CA VAL A 90 -5.90 5.22 9.18
C VAL A 90 -6.24 6.50 9.93
N GLN A 91 -5.24 7.11 10.55
CA GLN A 91 -5.41 8.29 11.40
C GLN A 91 -4.32 9.30 11.08
N TRP A 92 -4.69 10.59 11.09
CA TRP A 92 -3.74 11.67 10.97
C TRP A 92 -3.05 11.95 12.31
N ASN A 93 -1.73 12.13 12.26
CA ASN A 93 -0.94 12.59 13.39
C ASN A 93 -0.89 14.11 13.39
N GLY A 94 -1.38 14.76 14.45
CA GLY A 94 -1.18 16.18 14.68
C GLY A 94 -2.03 17.13 13.82
N ILE A 95 -3.15 16.65 13.26
CA ILE A 95 -4.20 17.56 12.79
C ILE A 95 -5.07 17.86 14.01
N ALA A 96 -4.76 18.97 14.68
CA ALA A 96 -5.63 19.61 15.65
C ALA A 96 -6.60 20.56 14.93
#